data_AF-A0ABD1XQA0-F1
#
_entry.id   AF-A0ABD1XQA0-F1
#
_cell.length_a   1.000
_cell.length_b   1.000
_cell.length_c   1.000
_cell.angle_alpha   90.00
_cell.angle_beta   90.00
_cell.angle_gamma   90.00
#
_symmetry.space_group_name_H-M   'P 1'
#
loop_
_entity.id
_entity.type
_entity.pdbx_description
1 polymer ?
#
loop_
_entity_poly.entity_id
_entity_poly.type
_entity_poly.pdbx_seq_one_letter_code
_entity_poly.pdbx_strand_id
1 'polypeptide(L)'
;MVSVLQVQVCSSSFRPGLDRISVSPSTFNFVPFCKRLTVKCATKKGGNSTVSSRQPANASGGFGPKATPKPSFDGGVLLKRSEQMYTKLIAEYASEGEVREFIVCIRQKSEKNIKPLLDDWLPVAELALVSEQEASVVLPQALPVLCREVAECAAKGAVALRAISRNCLEYAYEPAEAFWEHVMSGSQMQLSSTECPYGVLGLPKGAPANEVRTAYRSLAAKNHPDKHTGTAATAAEEEFKRVTTAYQLIKRTGLADDGAPTYESLGGTGRNGLSEPISVNNRNMSAPIPYGVQVAVRQLDPEITSRFLTRIFARSR
;
A
#
# COMPACT_ATOMS: atom_id res chain seq x y z
N MET A 1 10.74 -3.91 62.34
CA MET A 1 11.39 -5.23 62.42
C MET A 1 10.88 -6.07 61.25
N VAL A 2 11.81 -6.79 60.65
CA VAL A 2 11.81 -7.43 59.33
C VAL A 2 10.75 -8.53 59.20
N SER A 3 10.15 -8.69 58.01
CA SER A 3 9.94 -10.02 57.42
C SER A 3 9.71 -9.92 55.91
N VAL A 4 10.73 -10.38 55.19
CA VAL A 4 10.84 -10.62 53.76
C VAL A 4 10.15 -11.95 53.47
N LEU A 5 9.29 -12.02 52.45
CA LEU A 5 8.81 -13.30 51.90
C LEU A 5 9.45 -13.54 50.53
N GLN A 6 10.38 -14.49 50.51
CA GLN A 6 10.98 -15.06 49.32
C GLN A 6 9.96 -15.92 48.57
N VAL A 7 9.85 -15.69 47.26
CA VAL A 7 9.18 -16.55 46.31
C VAL A 7 10.18 -17.62 45.86
N GLN A 8 9.83 -18.89 46.06
CA GLN A 8 10.61 -20.02 45.56
C GLN A 8 9.86 -20.66 44.39
N VAL A 9 10.49 -20.62 43.22
CA VAL A 9 10.07 -21.32 42.01
C VAL A 9 10.49 -22.79 42.16
N CYS A 10 9.54 -23.71 41.95
CA CYS A 10 9.85 -25.11 41.72
C CYS A 10 9.23 -25.57 40.41
N SER A 11 10.13 -25.90 39.48
CA SER A 11 9.93 -26.60 38.24
C SER A 11 9.47 -28.04 38.45
N SER A 12 8.48 -28.50 37.69
CA SER A 12 8.44 -29.89 37.23
C SER A 12 7.57 -30.06 35.99
N SER A 13 8.26 -30.41 34.92
CA SER A 13 7.77 -30.95 33.66
C SER A 13 7.08 -32.30 33.87
N PHE A 14 5.86 -32.45 33.35
CA PHE A 14 5.26 -33.77 33.13
C PHE A 14 4.49 -33.79 31.80
N ARG A 15 4.81 -34.78 30.96
CA ARG A 15 4.23 -35.00 29.62
C ARG A 15 2.90 -35.77 29.72
N PRO A 16 2.03 -35.70 28.69
CA PRO A 16 0.63 -36.12 28.76
C PRO A 16 0.42 -37.56 28.30
N GLY A 17 -0.63 -38.20 28.84
CA GLY A 17 -1.15 -39.49 28.39
C GLY A 17 -2.67 -39.53 28.57
N LEU A 18 -3.37 -39.60 27.44
CA LEU A 18 -4.68 -40.19 27.15
C LEU A 18 -5.73 -40.25 28.28
N ASP A 19 -6.89 -39.63 28.06
CA ASP A 19 -8.09 -40.44 27.78
C ASP A 19 -9.25 -39.64 27.19
N ARG A 20 -9.97 -40.33 26.29
CA ARG A 20 -11.13 -39.87 25.54
C ARG A 20 -12.33 -39.70 26.46
N ILE A 21 -13.04 -38.57 26.34
CA ILE A 21 -14.45 -38.49 26.72
C ILE A 21 -15.25 -37.98 25.52
N SER A 22 -16.08 -38.88 25.02
CA SER A 22 -17.14 -38.65 24.05
C SER A 22 -18.34 -37.99 24.72
N VAL A 23 -18.85 -36.89 24.17
CA VAL A 23 -20.24 -36.46 24.41
C VAL A 23 -20.83 -35.96 23.09
N SER A 24 -22.01 -36.51 22.78
CA SER A 24 -22.81 -36.29 21.58
C SER A 24 -23.44 -34.89 21.54
N PRO A 25 -23.78 -34.36 20.36
CA PRO A 25 -24.42 -33.06 20.23
C PRO A 25 -25.94 -33.20 20.40
N SER A 26 -26.50 -32.57 21.43
CA SER A 26 -27.94 -32.36 21.57
C SER A 26 -28.35 -31.05 20.89
N THR A 27 -29.33 -31.20 20.03
CA THR A 27 -30.06 -30.20 19.27
C THR A 27 -30.60 -29.09 20.17
N PHE A 28 -30.19 -27.84 19.95
CA PHE A 28 -30.87 -26.68 20.49
C PHE A 28 -31.42 -25.81 19.35
N ASN A 29 -32.73 -25.89 19.20
CA ASN A 29 -33.53 -24.94 18.43
C ASN A 29 -33.50 -23.58 19.14
N PHE A 30 -33.12 -22.52 18.43
CA PHE A 30 -33.39 -21.15 18.85
C PHE A 30 -34.18 -20.41 17.78
N VAL A 31 -35.35 -19.93 18.22
CA VAL A 31 -36.35 -19.17 17.48
C VAL A 31 -35.87 -17.72 17.30
N PRO A 32 -36.14 -17.05 16.17
CA PRO A 32 -35.68 -15.68 15.96
C PRO A 32 -36.64 -14.68 16.61
N PHE A 33 -36.10 -13.78 17.43
CA PHE A 33 -36.82 -12.61 17.96
C PHE A 33 -36.00 -11.35 17.70
N CYS A 34 -36.29 -10.66 16.60
CA CYS A 34 -35.81 -9.31 16.35
C CYS A 34 -36.99 -8.43 15.97
N LYS A 35 -37.42 -7.60 16.94
CA LYS A 35 -38.42 -6.56 16.76
C LYS A 35 -37.85 -5.45 15.88
N ARG A 36 -38.46 -5.30 14.70
CA ARG A 36 -38.19 -4.27 13.68
C ARG A 36 -38.91 -2.98 14.07
N LEU A 37 -38.16 -1.95 14.48
CA LEU A 37 -38.67 -0.58 14.55
C LEU A 37 -38.68 0.01 13.13
N THR A 38 -39.86 0.36 12.65
CA THR A 38 -40.08 1.00 11.34
C THR A 38 -40.28 2.50 11.57
N VAL A 39 -39.42 3.33 10.98
CA VAL A 39 -39.66 4.79 10.86
C VAL A 39 -40.16 5.05 9.44
N LYS A 40 -41.45 5.38 9.31
CA LYS A 40 -42.06 5.87 8.07
C LYS A 40 -41.83 7.37 7.96
N CYS A 41 -41.14 7.82 6.92
CA CYS A 41 -41.14 9.24 6.53
C CYS A 41 -42.13 9.43 5.37
N ALA A 42 -43.11 10.30 5.58
CA ALA A 42 -44.22 10.54 4.67
C ALA A 42 -43.80 11.36 3.44
N THR A 43 -44.22 10.91 2.26
CA THR A 43 -44.17 11.65 1.00
C THR A 43 -45.42 12.50 0.85
N LYS A 44 -45.26 13.77 0.43
CA LYS A 44 -46.38 14.63 0.02
C LYS A 44 -46.31 14.88 -1.49
N LYS A 45 -47.35 14.44 -2.19
CA LYS A 45 -47.65 14.68 -3.61
C LYS A 45 -48.38 16.02 -3.79
N GLY A 46 -48.24 16.59 -4.99
CA GLY A 46 -49.10 17.63 -5.58
C GLY A 46 -48.26 18.61 -6.40
N GLY A 47 -48.58 18.98 -7.64
CA GLY A 47 -49.70 18.71 -8.54
C GLY A 47 -49.36 19.38 -9.89
N ASN A 48 -49.82 18.78 -10.98
CA ASN A 48 -49.56 19.22 -12.35
C ASN A 48 -50.55 20.33 -12.74
N SER A 49 -50.11 21.41 -13.39
CA SER A 49 -51.02 22.27 -14.15
C SER A 49 -50.30 22.92 -15.34
N THR A 50 -50.86 22.66 -16.51
CA THR A 50 -50.54 23.24 -17.81
C THR A 50 -51.38 24.49 -18.04
N VAL A 51 -50.79 25.64 -18.33
CA VAL A 51 -51.46 26.72 -19.09
C VAL A 51 -50.46 27.42 -19.99
N SER A 52 -50.83 27.51 -21.26
CA SER A 52 -50.18 28.21 -22.36
C SER A 52 -50.57 29.70 -22.36
N SER A 53 -49.62 30.62 -22.60
CA SER A 53 -49.82 31.73 -23.56
C SER A 53 -48.58 32.64 -23.70
N ARG A 54 -48.16 32.78 -24.98
CA ARG A 54 -47.51 33.89 -25.71
C ARG A 54 -46.63 34.93 -24.99
N GLN A 55 -45.41 35.10 -25.55
CA GLN A 55 -44.47 36.22 -25.37
C GLN A 55 -45.09 37.58 -25.77
N PRO A 56 -44.53 38.71 -25.29
CA PRO A 56 -43.43 39.35 -26.02
C PRO A 56 -42.23 39.76 -25.14
N ALA A 57 -41.11 39.97 -25.81
CA ALA A 57 -39.81 40.32 -25.24
C ALA A 57 -39.81 41.69 -24.53
N ASN A 58 -39.18 41.76 -23.36
CA ASN A 58 -38.34 42.88 -22.91
C ASN A 58 -37.57 42.54 -21.62
N ALA A 59 -36.44 43.22 -21.46
CA ALA A 59 -35.34 42.95 -20.54
C ALA A 59 -35.70 42.75 -19.05
N SER A 60 -35.04 41.79 -18.40
CA SER A 60 -34.56 41.91 -17.01
C SER A 60 -33.74 40.67 -16.61
N GLY A 61 -32.55 40.90 -16.05
CA GLY A 61 -31.67 39.85 -15.55
C GLY A 61 -32.30 39.10 -14.38
N GLY A 62 -32.70 37.86 -14.62
CA GLY A 62 -33.19 36.95 -13.59
C GLY A 62 -32.04 36.25 -12.89
N PHE A 63 -31.81 36.60 -11.62
CA PHE A 63 -31.14 35.72 -10.67
C PHE A 63 -32.02 34.48 -10.47
N GLY A 64 -31.78 33.43 -11.25
CA GLY A 64 -32.26 32.10 -10.90
C GLY A 64 -31.67 31.67 -9.55
N PRO A 65 -32.36 30.84 -8.74
CA PRO A 65 -31.77 30.35 -7.50
C PRO A 65 -30.46 29.67 -7.85
N LYS A 66 -29.34 30.22 -7.36
CA LYS A 66 -28.03 29.57 -7.43
C LYS A 66 -28.25 28.17 -6.90
N ALA A 67 -28.04 27.16 -7.75
CA ALA A 67 -27.99 25.78 -7.32
C ALA A 67 -27.08 25.75 -6.09
N THR A 68 -27.63 25.35 -4.95
CA THR A 68 -26.81 25.13 -3.77
C THR A 68 -25.70 24.19 -4.21
N PRO A 69 -24.41 24.54 -4.02
CA PRO A 69 -23.35 23.64 -4.41
C PRO A 69 -23.64 22.32 -3.69
N LYS A 70 -23.82 21.24 -4.46
CA LYS A 70 -23.86 19.88 -3.90
C LYS A 70 -22.67 19.80 -2.95
N PRO A 71 -22.84 19.30 -1.71
CA PRO A 71 -21.72 19.21 -0.78
C PRO A 71 -20.61 18.45 -1.50
N SER A 72 -19.56 19.16 -1.88
CA SER A 72 -18.37 18.55 -2.41
C SER A 72 -17.82 17.74 -1.25
N PHE A 73 -17.97 16.42 -1.31
CA PHE A 73 -17.34 15.54 -0.35
C PHE A 73 -15.83 15.78 -0.47
N ASP A 74 -15.30 16.51 0.50
CA ASP A 74 -13.87 16.78 0.61
C ASP A 74 -13.15 15.46 0.87
N GLY A 75 -12.23 15.08 -0.03
CA GLY A 75 -11.45 13.85 0.06
C GLY A 75 -10.68 13.77 1.38
N GLY A 76 -10.21 14.91 1.90
CA GLY A 76 -9.52 14.97 3.18
C GLY A 76 -10.40 14.59 4.38
N VAL A 77 -11.68 14.98 4.36
CA VAL A 77 -12.63 14.64 5.42
C VAL A 77 -12.98 13.14 5.38
N LEU A 78 -13.14 12.58 4.18
CA LEU A 78 -13.38 11.14 4.00
C LEU A 78 -12.17 10.33 4.49
N LEU A 79 -10.96 10.71 4.08
CA LEU A 79 -9.74 10.04 4.51
C LEU A 79 -9.58 10.10 6.04
N LYS A 80 -9.82 11.25 6.68
CA LYS A 80 -9.75 11.36 8.14
C LYS A 80 -10.72 10.42 8.86
N ARG A 81 -11.94 10.25 8.33
CA ARG A 81 -12.91 9.29 8.87
C ARG A 81 -12.45 7.84 8.65
N SER A 82 -11.85 7.56 7.50
CA SER A 82 -11.28 6.25 7.19
C SER A 82 -10.11 5.92 8.12
N GLU A 83 -9.20 6.86 8.36
CA GLU A 83 -8.09 6.70 9.30
C GLU A 83 -8.59 6.41 10.73
N GLN A 84 -9.63 7.12 11.19
CA GLN A 84 -10.26 6.84 12.50
C GLN A 84 -10.89 5.45 12.55
N MET A 85 -11.57 5.02 11.48
CA MET A 85 -12.13 3.68 11.38
C MET A 85 -11.02 2.62 11.35
N TYR A 86 -9.92 2.87 10.64
CA TYR A 86 -8.76 1.98 10.60
C TYR A 86 -8.22 1.75 12.01
N THR A 87 -7.93 2.83 12.76
CA THR A 87 -7.44 2.73 14.14
C THR A 87 -8.41 1.95 15.03
N LYS A 88 -9.72 2.16 14.85
CA LYS A 88 -10.75 1.43 15.59
C LYS A 88 -10.73 -0.07 15.26
N LEU A 89 -10.69 -0.44 13.98
CA LEU A 89 -10.67 -1.84 13.55
C LEU A 89 -9.45 -2.57 14.11
N ILE A 90 -8.28 -1.95 14.03
CA ILE A 90 -7.05 -2.53 14.59
C ILE A 90 -7.17 -2.68 16.11
N ALA A 91 -7.67 -1.67 16.82
CA ALA A 91 -7.79 -1.74 18.28
C ALA A 91 -8.79 -2.80 18.77
N GLU A 92 -9.89 -3.00 18.04
CA GLU A 92 -10.96 -3.93 18.44
C GLU A 92 -10.66 -5.39 18.06
N TYR A 93 -10.09 -5.62 16.88
CA TYR A 93 -10.05 -6.96 16.28
C TYR A 93 -8.63 -7.52 16.11
N ALA A 94 -7.56 -6.74 16.34
CA ALA A 94 -6.19 -7.25 16.17
C ALA A 94 -5.82 -8.33 17.20
N SER A 95 -6.34 -8.26 18.43
CA SER A 95 -6.10 -9.28 19.45
C SER A 95 -6.75 -10.63 19.13
N GLU A 96 -7.79 -10.62 18.31
CA GLU A 96 -8.54 -11.81 17.90
C GLU A 96 -8.01 -12.38 16.57
N GLY A 97 -7.08 -11.67 15.90
CA GLY A 97 -6.55 -12.06 14.59
C GLY A 97 -7.58 -11.95 13.46
N GLU A 98 -8.68 -11.24 13.68
CA GLU A 98 -9.77 -11.12 12.69
C GLU A 98 -9.52 -9.99 11.68
N VAL A 99 -8.60 -9.06 11.97
CA VAL A 99 -8.18 -8.03 11.00
C VAL A 99 -7.12 -8.56 10.07
N ARG A 100 -7.35 -8.41 8.78
CA ARG A 100 -6.35 -8.64 7.73
C ARG A 100 -5.88 -7.30 7.18
N GLU A 101 -4.57 -7.10 7.16
CA GLU A 101 -3.94 -5.87 6.65
C GLU A 101 -3.41 -6.07 5.23
N PHE A 102 -3.59 -5.04 4.40
CA PHE A 102 -3.19 -5.02 3.00
C PHE A 102 -2.51 -3.69 2.64
N ILE A 103 -1.68 -3.72 1.61
CA ILE A 103 -1.12 -2.52 0.98
C ILE A 103 -1.82 -2.29 -0.34
N VAL A 104 -2.40 -1.11 -0.48
CA VAL A 104 -3.11 -0.68 -1.67
C VAL A 104 -2.17 0.10 -2.58
N CYS A 105 -2.17 -0.31 -3.83
CA CYS A 105 -1.31 0.20 -4.87
C CYS A 105 -2.13 0.77 -6.01
N ILE A 106 -1.62 1.84 -6.63
CA ILE A 106 -2.26 2.48 -7.77
C ILE A 106 -1.32 2.52 -8.96
N ARG A 107 -1.91 2.51 -10.15
CA ARG A 107 -1.24 2.77 -11.43
C ARG A 107 -2.19 3.56 -12.33
N GLN A 108 -1.66 4.35 -13.25
CA GLN A 108 -2.47 5.00 -14.27
C GLN A 108 -2.76 4.03 -15.42
N LYS A 109 -4.02 3.98 -15.87
CA LYS A 109 -4.42 3.24 -17.08
C LYS A 109 -3.60 3.74 -18.27
N SER A 110 -3.11 2.81 -19.08
CA SER A 110 -2.45 3.15 -20.34
C SER A 110 -3.50 3.58 -21.36
N GLU A 111 -3.42 4.84 -21.81
CA GLU A 111 -4.25 5.38 -22.88
C GLU A 111 -3.45 5.48 -24.17
N LYS A 112 -4.10 5.19 -25.31
CA LYS A 112 -3.44 5.28 -26.62
C LYS A 112 -2.96 6.72 -26.85
N ASN A 113 -1.67 6.89 -27.12
CA ASN A 113 -1.00 8.17 -27.45
C ASN A 113 -0.71 9.14 -26.29
N ILE A 114 -0.93 8.78 -25.02
CA ILE A 114 -0.53 9.61 -23.87
C ILE A 114 0.39 8.78 -22.98
N LYS A 115 1.61 9.27 -22.74
CA LYS A 115 2.51 8.64 -21.76
C LYS A 115 1.91 8.84 -20.35
N PRO A 116 1.60 7.77 -19.60
CA PRO A 116 1.06 7.93 -18.27
C PRO A 116 2.09 8.59 -17.35
N LEU A 117 1.61 9.42 -16.42
CA LEU A 117 2.44 9.97 -15.33
C LEU A 117 2.89 8.84 -14.40
N LEU A 118 2.03 7.86 -14.19
CA LEU A 118 2.27 6.71 -13.31
C LEU A 118 2.13 5.41 -14.07
N ASP A 119 3.21 4.94 -14.69
CA ASP A 119 3.25 3.75 -15.55
C ASP A 119 3.54 2.43 -14.80
N ASP A 120 3.95 2.50 -13.54
CA ASP A 120 4.19 1.34 -12.66
C ASP A 120 3.35 1.43 -11.36
N TRP A 121 3.29 0.34 -10.62
CA TRP A 121 2.51 0.22 -9.39
C TRP A 121 3.16 0.96 -8.22
N LEU A 122 2.46 1.96 -7.69
CA LEU A 122 2.85 2.76 -6.54
C LEU A 122 2.05 2.36 -5.30
N PRO A 123 2.68 1.88 -4.22
CA PRO A 123 2.00 1.70 -2.93
C PRO A 123 1.67 3.07 -2.32
N VAL A 124 0.43 3.27 -1.88
CA VAL A 124 -0.07 4.59 -1.40
C VAL A 124 -0.86 4.54 -0.10
N ALA A 125 -1.46 3.41 0.24
CA ALA A 125 -2.31 3.31 1.42
C ALA A 125 -2.20 1.93 2.05
N GLU A 126 -2.44 1.88 3.36
CA GLU A 126 -2.66 0.64 4.10
C GLU A 126 -4.16 0.44 4.30
N LEU A 127 -4.61 -0.81 4.26
CA LEU A 127 -6.02 -1.17 4.32
C LEU A 127 -6.23 -2.24 5.39
N ALA A 128 -7.18 -2.00 6.28
CA ALA A 128 -7.65 -2.97 7.25
C ALA A 128 -8.98 -3.57 6.77
N LEU A 129 -9.08 -4.89 6.77
CA LEU A 129 -10.26 -5.65 6.38
C LEU A 129 -10.70 -6.58 7.51
N VAL A 130 -11.96 -6.44 7.94
CA VAL A 130 -12.65 -7.39 8.81
C VAL A 130 -13.82 -7.96 8.03
N SER A 131 -13.78 -9.26 7.77
CA SER A 131 -14.83 -9.99 7.05
C SER A 131 -14.64 -11.50 7.22
N GLU A 132 -15.75 -12.24 7.27
CA GLU A 132 -15.77 -13.70 7.20
C GLU A 132 -15.41 -14.24 5.80
N GLN A 133 -15.57 -13.43 4.75
CA GLN A 133 -15.32 -13.83 3.37
C GLN A 133 -13.85 -13.70 2.98
N GLU A 134 -13.44 -14.38 1.90
CA GLU A 134 -12.09 -14.26 1.37
C GLU A 134 -11.81 -12.84 0.83
N ALA A 135 -10.61 -12.32 1.09
CA ALA A 135 -10.21 -10.99 0.64
C ALA A 135 -10.26 -10.84 -0.89
N SER A 136 -9.95 -11.91 -1.63
CA SER A 136 -10.03 -11.99 -3.09
C SER A 136 -11.43 -11.74 -3.66
N VAL A 137 -12.48 -12.06 -2.89
CA VAL A 137 -13.88 -11.83 -3.26
C VAL A 137 -14.34 -10.44 -2.84
N VAL A 138 -13.90 -9.99 -1.66
CA VAL A 138 -14.38 -8.76 -1.02
C VAL A 138 -13.70 -7.51 -1.57
N LEU A 139 -12.37 -7.51 -1.67
CA LEU A 139 -11.58 -6.33 -2.01
C LEU A 139 -11.88 -5.77 -3.41
N PRO A 140 -12.10 -6.59 -4.47
CA PRO A 140 -12.53 -6.07 -5.77
C PRO A 140 -13.87 -5.31 -5.75
N GLN A 141 -14.73 -5.58 -4.76
CA GLN A 141 -16.01 -4.90 -4.56
C GLN A 141 -15.88 -3.68 -3.66
N ALA A 142 -15.06 -3.77 -2.62
CA ALA A 142 -14.89 -2.74 -1.60
C ALA A 142 -13.93 -1.61 -2.02
N LEU A 143 -12.81 -1.95 -2.67
CA LEU A 143 -11.75 -1.00 -3.01
C LEU A 143 -12.22 0.11 -3.98
N PRO A 144 -13.07 -0.15 -4.99
CA PRO A 144 -13.66 0.91 -5.82
C PRO A 144 -14.48 1.92 -5.02
N VAL A 145 -15.13 1.50 -3.92
CA VAL A 145 -15.92 2.38 -3.05
C VAL A 145 -15.01 3.34 -2.29
N LEU A 146 -13.82 2.88 -1.90
CA LEU A 146 -12.78 3.64 -1.19
C LEU A 146 -11.87 4.46 -2.11
N CYS A 147 -12.18 4.55 -3.41
CA CYS A 147 -11.32 5.18 -4.40
C CYS A 147 -10.99 6.65 -4.10
N ARG A 148 -11.85 7.36 -3.36
CA ARG A 148 -11.66 8.77 -3.01
C ARG A 148 -10.61 8.92 -1.91
N GLU A 149 -10.71 8.09 -0.88
CA GLU A 149 -9.77 8.02 0.23
C GLU A 149 -8.39 7.58 -0.26
N VAL A 150 -8.33 6.54 -1.10
CA VAL A 150 -7.06 6.07 -1.68
C VAL A 150 -6.42 7.12 -2.58
N ALA A 151 -7.21 7.82 -3.39
CA ALA A 151 -6.70 8.93 -4.21
C ALA A 151 -6.19 10.10 -3.36
N GLU A 152 -6.83 10.36 -2.21
CA GLU A 152 -6.34 11.37 -1.27
C GLU A 152 -5.04 10.92 -0.58
N CYS A 153 -4.88 9.63 -0.23
CA CYS A 153 -3.61 9.08 0.25
C CYS A 153 -2.48 9.30 -0.76
N ALA A 154 -2.74 8.98 -2.04
CA ALA A 154 -1.79 9.20 -3.12
C ALA A 154 -1.44 10.69 -3.27
N ALA A 155 -2.44 11.57 -3.23
CA ALA A 155 -2.27 13.01 -3.33
C ALA A 155 -1.48 13.61 -2.16
N LYS A 156 -1.62 13.07 -0.94
CA LYS A 156 -0.82 13.46 0.22
C LYS A 156 0.63 12.94 0.11
N GLY A 157 0.82 11.74 -0.43
CA GLY A 157 2.16 11.16 -0.65
C GLY A 157 2.94 11.86 -1.76
N ALA A 158 2.25 12.30 -2.82
CA ALA A 158 2.84 13.08 -3.91
C ALA A 158 1.80 14.01 -4.54
N VAL A 159 1.99 15.33 -4.36
CA VAL A 159 1.05 16.36 -4.84
C VAL A 159 0.80 16.27 -6.36
N ALA A 160 1.80 15.85 -7.14
CA ALA A 160 1.69 15.65 -8.58
C ALA A 160 0.58 14.65 -8.98
N LEU A 161 0.26 13.67 -8.12
CA LEU A 161 -0.76 12.67 -8.39
C LEU A 161 -2.19 13.24 -8.35
N ARG A 162 -2.38 14.45 -7.78
CA ARG A 162 -3.67 15.17 -7.84
C ARG A 162 -4.11 15.48 -9.27
N ALA A 163 -3.16 15.51 -10.21
CA ALA A 163 -3.45 15.72 -11.63
C ALA A 163 -4.14 14.51 -12.29
N ILE A 164 -4.00 13.31 -11.71
CA ILE A 164 -4.59 12.09 -12.28
C ILE A 164 -6.03 11.95 -11.81
N SER A 165 -6.97 11.92 -12.76
CA SER A 165 -8.37 11.63 -12.44
C SER A 165 -8.51 10.22 -11.88
N ARG A 166 -9.32 10.06 -10.83
CA ARG A 166 -9.60 8.76 -10.20
C ARG A 166 -10.12 7.70 -11.19
N ASN A 167 -10.81 8.12 -12.25
CA ASN A 167 -11.32 7.22 -13.28
C ASN A 167 -10.20 6.61 -14.17
N CYS A 168 -9.06 7.29 -14.22
CA CYS A 168 -7.86 6.87 -14.94
C CYS A 168 -6.93 6.00 -14.07
N LEU A 169 -7.29 5.73 -12.82
CA LEU A 169 -6.51 4.86 -11.94
C LEU A 169 -6.99 3.40 -12.02
N GLU A 170 -6.03 2.50 -11.95
CA GLU A 170 -6.21 1.09 -11.61
C GLU A 170 -5.69 0.87 -10.19
N TYR A 171 -6.30 -0.10 -9.51
CA TYR A 171 -6.00 -0.41 -8.13
C TYR A 171 -5.55 -1.86 -8.04
N ALA A 172 -4.61 -2.14 -7.16
CA ALA A 172 -4.25 -3.50 -6.78
C ALA A 172 -4.00 -3.52 -5.27
N TYR A 173 -4.03 -4.69 -4.68
CA TYR A 173 -3.70 -4.88 -3.26
C TYR A 173 -2.75 -6.06 -3.10
N GLU A 174 -1.96 -6.04 -2.04
CA GLU A 174 -1.18 -7.21 -1.61
C GLU A 174 -1.25 -7.33 -0.08
N PRO A 175 -1.10 -8.53 0.49
CA PRO A 175 -1.04 -8.70 1.94
C PRO A 175 0.08 -7.84 2.54
N ALA A 176 -0.19 -7.16 3.67
CA ALA A 176 0.80 -6.27 4.28
C ALA A 176 2.07 -7.02 4.70
N GLU A 177 1.94 -8.23 5.24
CA GLU A 177 3.07 -9.09 5.59
C GLU A 177 3.95 -9.37 4.36
N ALA A 178 3.33 -9.77 3.24
CA ALA A 178 4.05 -10.02 1.99
C ALA A 178 4.73 -8.75 1.48
N PHE A 179 4.10 -7.58 1.63
CA PHE A 179 4.71 -6.30 1.31
C PHE A 179 5.97 -6.06 2.18
N TRP A 180 5.84 -6.14 3.50
CA TRP A 180 6.97 -5.84 4.38
C TRP A 180 8.10 -6.86 4.26
N GLU A 181 7.77 -8.13 4.09
CA GLU A 181 8.74 -9.21 3.92
C GLU A 181 9.40 -9.18 2.55
N HIS A 182 8.68 -9.02 1.45
CA HIS A 182 9.28 -9.19 0.14
C HIS A 182 9.71 -7.84 -0.46
N VAL A 183 8.99 -6.74 -0.19
CA VAL A 183 9.31 -5.39 -0.73
C VAL A 183 10.32 -4.70 0.14
N MET A 184 10.01 -4.70 1.44
CA MET A 184 10.67 -3.81 2.37
C MET A 184 11.80 -4.50 3.10
N SER A 185 11.84 -5.84 3.18
CA SER A 185 13.01 -6.56 3.71
C SER A 185 14.18 -6.49 2.73
N GLY A 186 13.91 -6.50 1.42
CA GLY A 186 14.87 -6.10 0.41
C GLY A 186 15.35 -4.66 0.58
N SER A 187 14.45 -3.82 1.09
CA SER A 187 14.72 -2.43 1.48
C SER A 187 15.31 -2.29 2.90
N GLN A 188 15.57 -3.38 3.65
CA GLN A 188 16.49 -3.36 4.79
C GLN A 188 17.92 -3.25 4.27
N MET A 189 18.18 -2.13 3.61
CA MET A 189 19.46 -1.50 3.67
C MET A 189 19.54 -0.88 5.07
N GLN A 190 20.06 -1.65 6.04
CA GLN A 190 20.84 -0.98 7.08
C GLN A 190 21.93 -0.21 6.35
N LEU A 191 21.74 1.10 6.18
CA LEU A 191 22.78 1.98 5.67
C LEU A 191 23.81 2.19 6.77
N SER A 192 24.63 1.17 7.00
CA SER A 192 26.03 1.46 7.26
C SER A 192 26.62 1.93 5.93
N SER A 193 27.43 2.98 5.95
CA SER A 193 28.12 3.53 4.76
C SER A 193 28.98 2.48 4.04
N THR A 194 29.20 1.33 4.69
CA THR A 194 30.07 0.22 4.31
C THR A 194 29.40 -0.80 3.38
N GLU A 195 28.05 -0.84 3.27
CA GLU A 195 27.33 -1.89 2.50
C GLU A 195 26.58 -1.38 1.25
N CYS A 196 26.67 -0.09 0.92
CA CYS A 196 26.12 0.44 -0.34
C CYS A 196 27.06 0.16 -1.52
N PRO A 197 26.60 -0.28 -2.71
CA PRO A 197 27.48 -0.51 -3.87
C PRO A 197 28.31 0.71 -4.27
N TYR A 198 27.76 1.92 -4.14
CA TYR A 198 28.52 3.17 -4.31
C TYR A 198 29.50 3.41 -3.15
N GLY A 199 29.11 3.09 -1.91
CA GLY A 199 29.97 3.18 -0.73
C GLY A 199 31.18 2.23 -0.79
N VAL A 200 30.99 1.01 -1.30
CA VAL A 200 32.07 0.04 -1.58
C VAL A 200 33.06 0.60 -2.60
N LEU A 201 32.59 1.41 -3.56
CA LEU A 201 33.44 2.12 -4.52
C LEU A 201 33.95 3.47 -4.00
N GLY A 202 33.58 3.90 -2.78
CA GLY A 202 33.94 5.19 -2.20
C GLY A 202 33.27 6.39 -2.87
N LEU A 203 32.14 6.19 -3.55
CA LEU A 203 31.42 7.19 -4.32
C LEU A 203 30.10 7.59 -3.64
N PRO A 204 29.60 8.82 -3.89
CA PRO A 204 28.24 9.17 -3.53
C PRO A 204 27.24 8.36 -4.38
N LYS A 205 26.05 8.11 -3.83
CA LYS A 205 24.95 7.47 -4.56
C LYS A 205 24.60 8.30 -5.80
N GLY A 206 24.53 7.65 -6.96
CA GLY A 206 24.21 8.33 -8.22
C GLY A 206 25.40 9.01 -8.91
N ALA A 207 26.64 8.69 -8.53
CA ALA A 207 27.83 9.13 -9.25
C ALA A 207 27.77 8.74 -10.75
N PRO A 208 28.27 9.59 -11.66
CA PRO A 208 28.22 9.34 -13.09
C PRO A 208 28.99 8.07 -13.47
N ALA A 209 28.55 7.39 -14.54
CA ALA A 209 29.11 6.10 -14.96
C ALA A 209 30.64 6.15 -15.22
N ASN A 210 31.16 7.31 -15.63
CA ASN A 210 32.58 7.53 -15.82
C ASN A 210 33.37 7.47 -14.50
N GLU A 211 32.82 8.05 -13.41
CA GLU A 211 33.41 7.98 -12.07
C GLU A 211 33.33 6.56 -11.50
N VAL A 212 32.20 5.88 -11.68
CA VAL A 212 32.02 4.47 -11.27
C VAL A 212 33.06 3.55 -11.92
N ARG A 213 33.28 3.69 -13.24
CA ARG A 213 34.29 2.91 -13.98
C ARG A 213 35.71 3.22 -13.50
N THR A 214 35.97 4.49 -13.16
CA THR A 214 37.30 4.94 -12.72
C THR A 214 37.61 4.42 -11.32
N ALA A 215 36.66 4.54 -10.39
CA ALA A 215 36.77 4.01 -9.03
C ALA A 215 36.94 2.48 -9.02
N TYR A 216 36.14 1.76 -9.83
CA TYR A 216 36.29 0.31 -10.00
C TYR A 216 37.69 -0.08 -10.49
N ARG A 217 38.19 0.55 -11.57
CA ARG A 217 39.53 0.23 -12.11
C ARG A 217 40.64 0.48 -11.09
N SER A 218 40.54 1.57 -10.32
CA SER A 218 41.50 1.90 -9.26
C SER A 218 41.52 0.82 -8.16
N LEU A 219 40.34 0.48 -7.63
CA LEU A 219 40.21 -0.50 -6.55
C LEU A 219 40.54 -1.93 -6.99
N ALA A 220 40.14 -2.33 -8.19
CA ALA A 220 40.47 -3.62 -8.78
C ALA A 220 41.99 -3.76 -9.01
N ALA A 221 42.65 -2.70 -9.51
CA ALA A 221 44.10 -2.69 -9.68
C ALA A 221 44.86 -2.66 -8.35
N LYS A 222 44.25 -2.09 -7.29
CA LYS A 222 44.82 -2.05 -5.93
C LYS A 222 44.75 -3.43 -5.26
N ASN A 223 43.65 -4.16 -5.43
CA ASN A 223 43.38 -5.42 -4.73
C ASN A 223 43.59 -6.67 -5.61
N HIS A 224 44.24 -6.54 -6.78
CA HIS A 224 44.46 -7.66 -7.69
C HIS A 224 45.28 -8.79 -7.03
N PRO A 225 44.89 -10.07 -7.17
CA PRO A 225 45.56 -11.20 -6.50
C PRO A 225 47.05 -11.30 -6.85
N ASP A 226 47.44 -10.96 -8.09
CA ASP A 226 48.86 -10.96 -8.51
C ASP A 226 49.75 -9.96 -7.73
N LYS A 227 49.16 -8.97 -7.06
CA LYS A 227 49.93 -7.95 -6.32
C LYS A 227 50.08 -8.24 -4.84
N HIS A 228 49.36 -9.24 -4.31
CA HIS A 228 49.32 -9.53 -2.88
C HIS A 228 49.68 -10.99 -2.61
N THR A 229 50.73 -11.21 -1.81
CA THR A 229 51.21 -12.54 -1.42
C THR A 229 51.22 -12.70 0.11
N GLY A 230 51.18 -13.94 0.59
CA GLY A 230 51.19 -14.24 2.02
C GLY A 230 49.86 -13.88 2.72
N THR A 231 49.94 -13.37 3.96
CA THR A 231 48.76 -13.11 4.80
C THR A 231 47.85 -11.99 4.29
N ALA A 232 48.35 -11.11 3.42
CA ALA A 232 47.56 -10.04 2.79
C ALA A 232 46.75 -10.51 1.59
N ALA A 233 47.05 -11.69 1.04
CA ALA A 233 46.40 -12.22 -0.16
C ALA A 233 44.90 -12.49 0.06
N THR A 234 44.55 -13.05 1.22
CA THR A 234 43.16 -13.37 1.57
C THR A 234 42.30 -12.12 1.71
N ALA A 235 42.79 -11.09 2.39
CA ALA A 235 42.09 -9.82 2.55
C ALA A 235 41.94 -9.06 1.23
N ALA A 236 42.96 -9.09 0.37
CA ALA A 236 42.90 -8.47 -0.96
C ALA A 236 41.90 -9.19 -1.88
N GLU A 237 41.86 -10.53 -1.84
CA GLU A 237 40.92 -11.33 -2.63
C GLU A 237 39.47 -11.07 -2.22
N GLU A 238 39.19 -11.00 -0.92
CA GLU A 238 37.85 -10.67 -0.41
C GLU A 238 37.39 -9.28 -0.83
N GLU A 239 38.27 -8.28 -0.75
CA GLU A 239 37.94 -6.92 -1.15
C GLU A 239 37.81 -6.79 -2.68
N PHE A 240 38.62 -7.52 -3.44
CA PHE A 240 38.50 -7.59 -4.90
C PHE A 240 37.15 -8.19 -5.33
N LYS A 241 36.71 -9.26 -4.66
CA LYS A 241 35.39 -9.86 -4.88
C LYS A 241 34.28 -8.87 -4.53
N ARG A 242 34.37 -8.18 -3.38
CA ARG A 242 33.39 -7.16 -2.97
C ARG A 242 33.26 -6.02 -3.99
N VAL A 243 34.38 -5.43 -4.41
CA VAL A 243 34.44 -4.35 -5.41
C VAL A 243 33.89 -4.80 -6.77
N THR A 244 34.22 -6.04 -7.18
CA THR A 244 33.74 -6.60 -8.44
C THR A 244 32.25 -6.86 -8.41
N THR A 245 31.72 -7.43 -7.32
CA THR A 245 30.29 -7.65 -7.13
C THR A 245 29.53 -6.31 -7.10
N ALA A 246 30.06 -5.29 -6.42
CA ALA A 246 29.46 -3.95 -6.37
C ALA A 246 29.40 -3.29 -7.76
N TYR A 247 30.49 -3.34 -8.54
CA TYR A 247 30.51 -2.82 -9.91
C TYR A 247 29.57 -3.59 -10.84
N GLN A 248 29.56 -4.92 -10.75
CA GLN A 248 28.64 -5.76 -11.52
C GLN A 248 27.18 -5.47 -11.16
N LEU A 249 26.89 -5.25 -9.88
CA LEU A 249 25.55 -4.88 -9.42
C LEU A 249 25.15 -3.54 -10.01
N ILE A 250 25.98 -2.49 -9.90
CA ILE A 250 25.70 -1.18 -10.51
C ILE A 250 25.51 -1.26 -12.03
N LYS A 251 26.25 -2.16 -12.69
CA LYS A 251 26.18 -2.40 -14.15
C LYS A 251 24.95 -3.23 -14.57
N ARG A 252 24.49 -4.17 -13.73
CA ARG A 252 23.40 -5.14 -14.01
C ARG A 252 22.02 -4.68 -13.53
N THR A 253 21.95 -3.87 -12.49
CA THR A 253 20.66 -3.42 -11.93
C THR A 253 20.23 -2.07 -12.46
N GLY A 254 20.98 -1.53 -13.42
CA GLY A 254 20.62 -0.29 -14.06
C GLY A 254 20.18 0.80 -13.09
N LEU A 255 21.09 1.25 -12.22
CA LEU A 255 21.12 2.71 -11.97
C LEU A 255 21.44 3.49 -13.27
N ALA A 256 21.72 2.78 -14.36
CA ALA A 256 21.20 3.04 -15.70
C ALA A 256 20.50 1.78 -16.31
N ASP A 257 19.18 1.71 -16.17
CA ASP A 257 18.14 0.98 -16.95
C ASP A 257 18.34 -0.50 -17.40
N ASP A 258 17.59 -1.41 -16.75
CA ASP A 258 17.25 -2.73 -17.31
C ASP A 258 16.02 -3.36 -16.62
N GLY A 259 14.82 -2.94 -17.03
CA GLY A 259 13.61 -3.77 -17.17
C GLY A 259 12.96 -4.43 -15.93
N ALA A 260 13.62 -4.53 -14.79
CA ALA A 260 13.10 -5.17 -13.59
C ALA A 260 11.93 -4.35 -12.98
N PRO A 261 10.93 -4.99 -12.33
CA PRO A 261 9.90 -4.28 -11.59
C PRO A 261 10.54 -3.33 -10.57
N THR A 262 9.96 -2.15 -10.35
CA THR A 262 10.49 -1.09 -9.43
C THR A 262 10.92 -1.64 -8.06
N TYR A 263 10.26 -2.71 -7.64
CA TYR A 263 10.43 -3.46 -6.42
C TYR A 263 11.70 -4.30 -6.33
N GLU A 264 12.06 -5.02 -7.40
CA GLU A 264 13.26 -5.88 -7.43
C GLU A 264 14.53 -5.04 -7.28
N SER A 265 14.45 -3.80 -7.77
CA SER A 265 15.50 -2.82 -7.62
C SER A 265 15.61 -2.16 -6.24
N LEU A 266 14.59 -2.31 -5.38
CA LEU A 266 14.65 -1.90 -3.98
C LEU A 266 15.26 -3.01 -3.10
N GLY A 267 15.82 -4.05 -3.71
CA GLY A 267 16.41 -5.21 -3.04
C GLY A 267 15.39 -6.32 -2.75
N GLY A 268 14.12 -6.13 -3.11
CA GLY A 268 13.07 -7.12 -2.88
C GLY A 268 13.15 -8.29 -3.86
N THR A 269 12.72 -9.48 -3.42
CA THR A 269 12.40 -10.58 -4.34
C THR A 269 11.09 -10.21 -5.04
N GLY A 270 10.99 -10.27 -6.38
CA GLY A 270 9.87 -9.69 -7.15
C GLY A 270 8.44 -9.86 -6.55
N ARG A 271 7.54 -8.90 -6.86
CA ARG A 271 6.16 -8.86 -6.33
C ARG A 271 5.35 -10.11 -6.68
N ASN A 272 5.29 -11.05 -5.76
CA ASN A 272 4.52 -12.28 -5.93
C ASN A 272 3.12 -12.19 -5.27
N GLY A 273 2.87 -11.17 -4.43
CA GLY A 273 1.63 -11.02 -3.67
C GLY A 273 0.62 -10.01 -4.23
N LEU A 274 0.93 -9.34 -5.34
CA LEU A 274 0.08 -8.29 -5.90
C LEU A 274 -1.13 -8.88 -6.64
N SER A 275 -2.32 -8.37 -6.31
CA SER A 275 -3.57 -8.79 -6.95
C SER A 275 -3.64 -8.39 -8.42
N GLU A 276 -4.57 -9.01 -9.14
CA GLU A 276 -4.97 -8.56 -10.46
C GLU A 276 -5.47 -7.10 -10.45
N PRO A 277 -5.28 -6.34 -11.55
CA PRO A 277 -5.71 -4.95 -11.64
C PRO A 277 -7.24 -4.81 -11.50
N ILE A 278 -7.67 -4.03 -10.52
CA ILE A 278 -9.06 -3.66 -10.30
C ILE A 278 -9.34 -2.33 -11.00
N SER A 279 -10.22 -2.38 -12.00
CA SER A 279 -10.70 -1.21 -12.71
C SER A 279 -11.90 -0.57 -12.03
N VAL A 280 -11.86 0.75 -11.85
CA VAL A 280 -12.98 1.53 -11.33
C VAL A 280 -13.85 2.11 -12.45
N ASN A 281 -15.16 2.19 -12.18
CA ASN A 281 -16.18 2.80 -13.03
C ASN A 281 -17.27 3.47 -12.16
N ASN A 282 -18.13 4.31 -12.75
CA ASN A 282 -19.12 5.05 -11.97
C ASN A 282 -20.10 4.15 -11.17
N ARG A 283 -20.33 2.90 -11.61
CA ARG A 283 -21.24 1.97 -10.95
C ARG A 283 -20.60 1.39 -9.69
N ASN A 284 -19.37 0.87 -9.77
CA ASN A 284 -18.71 0.24 -8.62
C ASN A 284 -18.22 1.28 -7.58
N MET A 285 -17.88 2.50 -8.00
CA MET A 285 -17.53 3.58 -7.07
C MET A 285 -18.67 4.03 -6.15
N SER A 286 -19.92 3.83 -6.58
CA SER A 286 -21.12 4.24 -5.83
C SER A 286 -21.85 3.06 -5.21
N ALA A 287 -21.28 1.85 -5.32
CA ALA A 287 -21.86 0.65 -4.73
C ALA A 287 -21.75 0.71 -3.20
N PRO A 288 -22.69 0.11 -2.46
CA PRO A 288 -22.51 -0.10 -1.03
C PRO A 288 -21.40 -1.14 -0.79
N ILE A 289 -20.69 -0.97 0.33
CA ILE A 289 -19.79 -2.02 0.83
C ILE A 289 -20.62 -3.29 1.11
N PRO A 290 -20.13 -4.50 0.76
CA PRO A 290 -20.87 -5.74 1.01
C PRO A 290 -21.27 -5.93 2.48
N TYR A 291 -22.38 -6.62 2.73
CA TYR A 291 -22.85 -6.87 4.09
C TYR A 291 -21.84 -7.69 4.88
N GLY A 292 -21.61 -7.33 6.15
CA GLY A 292 -20.65 -8.00 7.02
C GLY A 292 -19.18 -7.72 6.68
N VAL A 293 -18.91 -6.68 5.88
CA VAL A 293 -17.55 -6.21 5.59
C VAL A 293 -17.32 -4.87 6.28
N GLN A 294 -16.27 -4.80 7.09
CA GLN A 294 -15.72 -3.54 7.56
C GLN A 294 -14.36 -3.33 6.92
N VAL A 295 -14.18 -2.17 6.31
CA VAL A 295 -12.95 -1.84 5.58
C VAL A 295 -12.62 -0.37 5.76
N ALA A 296 -11.35 -0.08 5.98
CA ALA A 296 -10.85 1.26 6.12
C ALA A 296 -9.44 1.38 5.54
N VAL A 297 -9.07 2.58 5.10
CA VAL A 297 -7.74 2.88 4.61
C VAL A 297 -7.10 3.99 5.42
N ARG A 298 -5.78 3.91 5.56
CA ARG A 298 -4.94 5.00 6.07
C ARG A 298 -3.82 5.30 5.10
N GLN A 299 -3.25 6.48 5.22
CA GLN A 299 -2.08 6.85 4.44
C GLN A 299 -0.88 5.94 4.78
N LEU A 300 -0.23 5.39 3.75
CA LEU A 300 1.05 4.71 3.89
C LEU A 300 2.15 5.74 4.18
N ASP A 301 3.23 5.33 4.85
CA ASP A 301 4.39 6.19 5.09
C ASP A 301 4.76 6.99 3.82
N PRO A 302 4.69 8.33 3.86
CA PRO A 302 5.02 9.18 2.73
C PRO A 302 6.44 8.97 2.20
N GLU A 303 7.39 8.59 3.06
CA GLU A 303 8.76 8.29 2.63
C GLU A 303 8.81 7.07 1.69
N ILE A 304 8.05 6.02 2.01
CA ILE A 304 7.96 4.82 1.16
C ILE A 304 7.38 5.23 -0.18
N THR A 305 6.23 5.92 -0.17
CA THR A 305 5.57 6.39 -1.39
C THR A 305 6.50 7.23 -2.26
N SER A 306 7.24 8.18 -1.65
CA SER A 306 8.17 9.06 -2.34
C SER A 306 9.36 8.31 -2.96
N ARG A 307 9.91 7.29 -2.27
CA ARG A 307 10.99 6.45 -2.82
C ARG A 307 10.55 5.70 -4.07
N PHE A 308 9.36 5.11 -4.04
CA PHE A 308 8.78 4.45 -5.21
C PHE A 308 8.54 5.44 -6.36
N LEU A 309 7.89 6.57 -6.07
CA LEU A 309 7.57 7.60 -7.06
C LEU A 309 8.82 8.15 -7.77
N THR A 310 9.88 8.46 -7.00
CA THR A 310 11.15 8.95 -7.54
C THR A 310 11.73 7.98 -8.57
N ARG A 311 11.62 6.67 -8.30
CA ARG A 311 12.13 5.63 -9.19
C ARG A 311 11.27 5.43 -10.43
N ILE A 312 9.94 5.47 -10.29
CA ILE A 312 9.01 5.44 -11.42
C ILE A 312 9.34 6.59 -12.38
N PHE A 313 9.50 7.80 -11.84
CA PHE A 313 9.86 8.96 -12.66
C PHE A 313 11.26 8.87 -13.28
N ALA A 314 12.23 8.24 -12.60
CA ALA A 314 13.55 8.01 -13.16
C ALA A 314 13.54 7.08 -14.38
N ARG A 315 12.67 6.06 -14.41
CA ARG A 315 12.48 5.17 -15.56
C ARG A 315 11.72 5.83 -16.71
N SER A 316 10.82 6.75 -16.37
CA SER A 316 10.01 7.44 -17.36
C SER A 316 10.76 8.52 -18.16
N ARG A 317 12.06 8.76 -17.90
CA ARG A 317 12.87 9.79 -18.59
C ARG A 317 13.74 9.22 -19.69
#